data_AF-A0A924IGB6-F1
#
_entry.id   AF-A0A924IGB6-F1
#
_cell.length_a   1.000
_cell.length_b   1.000
_cell.length_c   1.000
_cell.angle_alpha   90.00
_cell.angle_beta   90.00
_cell.angle_gamma   90.00
#
_symmetry.space_group_name_H-M   'P 1'
#
loop_
_entity.id
_entity.type
_entity.pdbx_description
1 polymer ?
#
loop_
_entity_poly.entity_id
_entity_poly.type
_entity_poly.pdbx_seq_one_letter_code
_entity_poly.pdbx_strand_id
1 'polypeptide(L)'
;MKIFILIASLFITSTMAATKTETPIKINFAYPALGTAIGAQIGLILEKTEIFKIYGFDASIKSMTSDKELQTALVDGLADVIITTESNYVALTEKNAKATVISTLGLEKDFQLVNVLSKSYSLKNPKALEKLNGAFVDAFYYLINHKAEVNKWYGDIAKMSPQAVDAASKLNKNYNAKKLSDINIKVP
;
A
#
# COMPACT_ATOMS: atom_id res chain seq x y z
N MET A 1 -67.12 11.06 -33.50
CA MET A 1 -65.76 10.95 -34.08
C MET A 1 -64.78 10.88 -32.91
N LYS A 2 -64.21 9.71 -32.61
CA LYS A 2 -63.26 9.50 -31.49
C LYS A 2 -61.98 8.90 -32.06
N ILE A 3 -60.88 9.64 -31.96
CA ILE A 3 -59.54 9.24 -32.39
C ILE A 3 -58.88 8.48 -31.24
N PHE A 4 -58.48 7.24 -31.48
CA PHE A 4 -57.62 6.47 -30.58
C PHE A 4 -56.16 6.67 -30.99
N ILE A 5 -55.36 7.23 -30.09
CA ILE A 5 -53.90 7.35 -30.26
C ILE A 5 -53.26 6.11 -29.64
N LEU A 6 -52.59 5.32 -30.48
CA LEU A 6 -51.80 4.16 -30.10
C LEU A 6 -50.38 4.64 -29.74
N ILE A 7 -50.01 4.57 -28.45
CA ILE A 7 -48.65 4.88 -28.00
C ILE A 7 -47.85 3.57 -28.00
N ALA A 8 -46.94 3.43 -28.95
CA ALA A 8 -45.98 2.34 -28.99
C ALA A 8 -44.82 2.63 -28.01
N SER A 9 -44.74 1.87 -26.92
CA SER A 9 -43.65 1.94 -25.94
C SER A 9 -42.42 1.22 -26.48
N LEU A 10 -41.40 1.98 -26.86
CA LEU A 10 -40.10 1.47 -27.31
C LEU A 10 -39.27 1.07 -26.07
N PHE A 11 -39.19 -0.23 -25.78
CA PHE A 11 -38.29 -0.77 -24.77
C PHE A 11 -36.85 -0.78 -25.31
N ILE A 12 -36.03 0.16 -24.86
CA ILE A 12 -34.58 0.17 -25.12
C ILE A 12 -33.94 -0.78 -24.09
N THR A 13 -33.64 -2.01 -24.49
CA THR A 13 -32.86 -2.95 -23.68
C THR A 13 -31.39 -2.55 -23.74
N SER A 14 -30.89 -1.89 -22.70
CA SER A 14 -29.46 -1.66 -22.52
C SER A 14 -28.77 -2.99 -22.21
N THR A 15 -28.07 -3.56 -23.19
CA THR A 15 -27.13 -4.65 -22.96
C THR A 15 -26.00 -4.12 -22.09
N MET A 16 -26.06 -4.35 -20.78
CA MET A 16 -24.89 -4.21 -19.90
C MET A 16 -23.82 -5.19 -20.39
N ALA A 17 -22.80 -4.67 -21.06
CA ALA A 17 -21.61 -5.43 -21.40
C ALA A 17 -20.99 -5.92 -20.08
N ALA A 18 -20.96 -7.24 -19.90
CA ALA A 18 -20.30 -7.86 -18.76
C ALA A 18 -18.81 -7.48 -18.81
N THR A 19 -18.39 -6.58 -17.91
CA THR A 19 -16.97 -6.27 -17.71
C THR A 19 -16.27 -7.54 -17.26
N LYS A 20 -15.39 -8.06 -18.12
CA LYS A 20 -14.52 -9.19 -17.79
C LYS A 20 -13.77 -8.85 -16.50
N THR A 21 -14.08 -9.56 -15.42
CA THR A 21 -13.40 -9.40 -14.14
C THR A 21 -11.91 -9.66 -14.37
N GLU A 22 -11.07 -8.64 -14.19
CA GLU A 22 -9.62 -8.75 -14.38
C GLU A 22 -9.09 -9.78 -13.36
N THR A 23 -8.28 -10.74 -13.82
CA THR A 23 -7.70 -11.75 -12.92
C THR A 23 -6.85 -11.04 -11.86
N PRO A 24 -7.04 -11.34 -10.55
CA PRO A 24 -6.27 -10.71 -9.49
C PRO A 24 -4.75 -10.89 -9.69
N ILE A 25 -4.00 -9.82 -9.42
CA ILE A 25 -2.53 -9.82 -9.48
C ILE A 25 -2.01 -10.39 -8.16
N LYS A 26 -1.34 -11.54 -8.21
CA LYS A 26 -0.72 -12.12 -7.01
C LYS A 26 0.47 -11.28 -6.56
N ILE A 27 0.56 -10.99 -5.27
CA ILE A 27 1.69 -10.24 -4.70
C ILE A 27 2.07 -10.74 -3.31
N ASN A 28 3.35 -10.89 -3.05
CA ASN A 28 3.88 -11.11 -1.71
C ASN A 28 4.43 -9.78 -1.17
N PHE A 29 3.83 -9.26 -0.10
CA PHE A 29 4.19 -8.00 0.49
C PHE A 29 4.74 -8.22 1.90
N ALA A 30 5.87 -7.59 2.23
CA ALA A 30 6.43 -7.63 3.57
C ALA A 30 6.70 -6.23 4.14
N TYR A 31 6.59 -6.10 5.45
CA TYR A 31 6.77 -4.83 6.13
C TYR A 31 7.43 -5.02 7.51
N PRO A 32 8.08 -3.98 8.07
CA PRO A 32 8.73 -4.09 9.36
C PRO A 32 7.67 -4.08 10.46
N ALA A 33 7.66 -5.10 11.32
CA ALA A 33 6.76 -5.18 12.47
C ALA A 33 7.11 -4.15 13.55
N LEU A 34 8.38 -3.73 13.62
CA LEU A 34 8.95 -2.84 14.64
C LEU A 34 9.95 -1.85 14.01
N GLY A 35 10.43 -0.89 14.80
CA GLY A 35 11.49 0.05 14.41
C GLY A 35 10.97 1.30 13.69
N THR A 36 10.09 1.15 12.70
CA THR A 36 9.48 2.30 11.99
C THR A 36 7.97 2.31 12.17
N ALA A 37 7.46 3.21 13.00
CA ALA A 37 6.03 3.27 13.32
C ALA A 37 5.17 3.36 12.04
N ILE A 38 5.51 4.27 11.13
CA ILE A 38 4.77 4.43 9.87
C ILE A 38 4.85 3.19 8.98
N GLY A 39 6.02 2.55 8.87
CA GLY A 39 6.16 1.35 8.04
C GLY A 39 5.29 0.20 8.57
N ALA A 40 5.29 0.01 9.89
CA ALA A 40 4.44 -0.96 10.55
C ALA A 40 2.94 -0.62 10.43
N GLN A 41 2.57 0.64 10.64
CA GLN A 41 1.17 1.10 10.55
C GLN A 41 0.60 0.90 9.14
N ILE A 42 1.35 1.28 8.09
CA ILE A 42 0.91 1.08 6.70
C ILE A 42 0.82 -0.41 6.38
N GLY A 43 1.80 -1.22 6.80
CA GLY A 43 1.73 -2.67 6.63
C GLY A 43 0.53 -3.31 7.31
N LEU A 44 0.23 -2.92 8.55
CA LEU A 44 -0.94 -3.38 9.31
C LEU A 44 -2.26 -2.96 8.65
N ILE A 45 -2.33 -1.75 8.09
CA ILE A 45 -3.50 -1.28 7.35
C ILE A 45 -3.72 -2.17 6.12
N LEU A 46 -2.68 -2.42 5.33
CA LEU A 46 -2.76 -3.29 4.16
C LEU A 46 -3.14 -4.73 4.54
N GLU A 47 -2.68 -5.21 5.70
CA GLU A 47 -3.01 -6.54 6.22
C GLU A 47 -4.45 -6.67 6.74
N LYS A 48 -4.95 -5.63 7.41
CA LYS A 48 -6.24 -5.68 8.13
C LYS A 48 -7.40 -5.11 7.34
N THR A 49 -7.15 -4.56 6.16
CA THR A 49 -8.19 -3.96 5.30
C THR A 49 -8.18 -4.60 3.92
N GLU A 50 -9.24 -4.34 3.16
CA GLU A 50 -9.38 -4.86 1.80
C GLU A 50 -8.67 -3.98 0.74
N ILE A 51 -7.80 -3.03 1.13
CA ILE A 51 -7.20 -2.07 0.19
C ILE A 51 -6.51 -2.78 -0.96
N PHE A 52 -5.65 -3.78 -0.71
CA PHE A 52 -5.00 -4.51 -1.80
C PHE A 52 -5.99 -5.21 -2.73
N LYS A 53 -7.08 -5.76 -2.21
CA LYS A 53 -8.12 -6.37 -3.03
C LYS A 53 -8.89 -5.34 -3.86
N ILE A 54 -9.16 -4.15 -3.32
CA ILE A 54 -9.77 -3.03 -4.06
C ILE A 54 -8.89 -2.65 -5.27
N TYR A 55 -7.56 -2.68 -5.10
CA TYR A 55 -6.59 -2.47 -6.17
C TYR A 55 -6.37 -3.70 -7.07
N GLY A 56 -7.12 -4.79 -6.87
CA GLY A 56 -7.08 -5.99 -7.69
C GLY A 56 -5.90 -6.91 -7.40
N PHE A 57 -5.34 -6.86 -6.19
CA PHE A 57 -4.31 -7.79 -5.74
C PHE A 57 -4.91 -8.97 -4.98
N ASP A 58 -4.32 -10.15 -5.20
CA ASP A 58 -4.41 -11.32 -4.33
C ASP A 58 -3.11 -11.36 -3.50
N ALA A 59 -3.15 -10.75 -2.32
CA ALA A 59 -1.96 -10.42 -1.55
C ALA A 59 -1.68 -11.41 -0.42
N SER A 60 -0.43 -11.87 -0.33
CA SER A 60 0.14 -12.55 0.82
C SER A 60 0.98 -11.54 1.60
N ILE A 61 0.53 -11.16 2.80
CA ILE A 61 1.14 -10.08 3.59
C ILE A 61 1.83 -10.67 4.83
N LYS A 62 3.08 -10.27 5.08
CA LYS A 62 3.87 -10.75 6.22
C LYS A 62 4.63 -9.62 6.92
N SER A 63 4.44 -9.49 8.22
CA SER A 63 5.32 -8.67 9.06
C SER A 63 6.65 -9.38 9.30
N MET A 64 7.76 -8.66 9.25
CA MET A 64 9.11 -9.17 9.55
C MET A 64 9.68 -8.46 10.77
N THR A 65 10.48 -9.15 11.57
CA THR A 65 10.98 -8.63 12.85
C THR A 65 12.29 -7.87 12.72
N SER A 66 12.99 -8.03 11.58
CA SER A 66 14.24 -7.33 11.31
C SER A 66 14.35 -6.91 9.85
N ASP A 67 15.18 -5.89 9.61
CA ASP A 67 15.50 -5.44 8.26
C ASP A 67 16.25 -6.49 7.46
N LYS A 68 17.08 -7.33 8.11
CA LYS A 68 17.77 -8.44 7.46
C LYS A 68 16.75 -9.44 6.88
N GLU A 69 15.69 -9.76 7.62
CA GLU A 69 14.61 -10.63 7.13
C GLU A 69 13.90 -10.02 5.93
N LEU A 70 13.61 -8.71 5.94
CA LEU A 70 13.00 -8.02 4.78
C LEU A 70 13.91 -8.08 3.56
N GLN A 71 15.21 -7.81 3.73
CA GLN A 71 16.19 -7.88 2.65
C GLN A 71 16.28 -9.29 2.07
N THR A 72 16.41 -10.31 2.93
CA THR A 72 16.46 -11.71 2.50
C THR A 72 15.17 -12.11 1.80
N ALA A 73 14.00 -11.72 2.32
CA ALA A 73 12.73 -12.03 1.69
C ALA A 73 12.63 -11.47 0.27
N LEU A 74 13.09 -10.23 0.04
CA LEU A 74 13.11 -9.63 -1.30
C LEU A 74 14.12 -10.33 -2.23
N VAL A 75 15.32 -10.62 -1.74
CA VAL A 75 16.40 -11.25 -2.53
C VAL A 75 16.05 -12.68 -2.93
N ASP A 76 15.48 -13.46 -2.01
CA ASP A 76 15.11 -14.86 -2.22
C ASP A 76 13.76 -15.03 -2.95
N GLY A 77 13.10 -13.92 -3.30
CA GLY A 77 11.80 -13.92 -3.97
C GLY A 77 10.63 -14.38 -3.09
N LEU A 78 10.80 -14.33 -1.76
CA LEU A 78 9.75 -14.57 -0.78
C LEU A 78 8.83 -13.35 -0.61
N ALA A 79 9.31 -12.16 -0.96
CA ALA A 79 8.56 -10.93 -1.07
C ALA A 79 8.80 -10.28 -2.44
N ASP A 80 7.73 -9.79 -3.05
CA ASP A 80 7.75 -9.02 -4.28
C ASP A 80 7.94 -7.52 -3.98
N VAL A 81 7.38 -7.07 -2.86
CA VAL A 81 7.48 -5.69 -2.35
C VAL A 81 7.80 -5.70 -0.87
N ILE A 82 8.69 -4.82 -0.45
CA ILE A 82 8.95 -4.54 0.97
C ILE A 82 8.78 -3.05 1.29
N ILE A 83 8.28 -2.74 2.49
CA ILE A 83 8.55 -1.45 3.13
C ILE A 83 9.90 -1.56 3.85
N THR A 84 10.80 -0.61 3.64
CA THR A 84 12.07 -0.54 4.38
C THR A 84 12.59 0.89 4.48
N THR A 85 13.76 1.09 5.06
CA THR A 85 14.44 2.39 5.12
C THR A 85 15.40 2.57 3.95
N GLU A 86 15.77 3.81 3.66
CA GLU A 86 16.79 4.17 2.68
C GLU A 86 18.13 3.47 2.94
N SER A 87 18.59 3.44 4.19
CA SER A 87 19.83 2.74 4.57
C SER A 87 19.79 1.24 4.24
N ASN A 88 18.64 0.60 4.38
CA ASN A 88 18.46 -0.80 4.01
C ASN A 88 18.37 -1.00 2.50
N TYR A 89 17.81 -0.03 1.77
CA TYR A 89 17.86 -0.03 0.31
C TYR A 89 19.31 0.09 -0.20
N VAL A 90 20.15 0.93 0.42
CA VAL A 90 21.59 0.99 0.12
C VAL A 90 22.27 -0.37 0.37
N ALA A 91 21.96 -1.03 1.49
CA ALA A 91 22.48 -2.37 1.76
C ALA A 91 22.03 -3.42 0.72
N LEU A 92 20.82 -3.29 0.17
CA LEU A 92 20.34 -4.13 -0.94
C LEU A 92 21.12 -3.86 -2.23
N THR A 93 21.42 -2.60 -2.54
CA THR A 93 22.17 -2.25 -3.76
C THR A 93 23.61 -2.77 -3.70
N GLU A 94 24.27 -2.69 -2.54
CA GLU A 94 25.61 -3.27 -2.32
C GLU A 94 25.64 -4.79 -2.55
N LYS A 95 24.54 -5.47 -2.22
CA LYS A 95 24.36 -6.92 -2.46
C LYS A 95 23.95 -7.23 -3.91
N ASN A 96 23.94 -6.26 -4.80
CA ASN A 96 23.49 -6.38 -6.19
C ASN A 96 22.03 -6.86 -6.33
N ALA A 97 21.19 -6.64 -5.31
CA ALA A 97 19.78 -7.01 -5.36
C ALA A 97 19.10 -6.27 -6.52
N LYS A 98 18.34 -7.00 -7.34
CA LYS A 98 17.61 -6.43 -8.47
C LYS A 98 16.27 -5.88 -7.99
N ALA A 99 16.31 -4.70 -7.38
CA ALA A 99 15.14 -4.04 -6.83
C ALA A 99 15.10 -2.55 -7.20
N THR A 100 13.94 -1.92 -7.05
CA THR A 100 13.72 -0.51 -7.39
C THR A 100 12.82 0.14 -6.35
N VAL A 101 13.19 1.34 -5.89
CA VAL A 101 12.29 2.16 -5.08
C VAL A 101 11.11 2.58 -5.94
N ILE A 102 9.90 2.28 -5.50
CA ILE A 102 8.67 2.64 -6.22
C ILE A 102 7.94 3.81 -5.59
N SER A 103 8.19 4.06 -4.31
CA SER A 103 7.70 5.25 -3.66
C SER A 103 8.42 5.57 -2.35
N THR A 104 8.40 6.83 -1.93
CA THR A 104 8.86 7.27 -0.61
C THR A 104 7.66 7.65 0.28
N LEU A 105 7.76 7.36 1.58
CA LEU A 105 6.67 7.50 2.54
C LEU A 105 6.86 8.69 3.50
N GLY A 106 7.31 9.84 2.99
CA GLY A 106 7.10 11.14 3.66
C GLY A 106 8.02 11.53 4.83
N LEU A 107 9.35 11.49 4.64
CA LEU A 107 10.32 12.11 5.57
C LEU A 107 11.21 13.10 4.80
N GLU A 108 11.34 14.34 5.31
CA GLU A 108 11.89 15.46 4.54
C GLU A 108 13.42 15.57 4.53
N LYS A 109 14.16 14.97 5.47
CA LYS A 109 15.61 15.29 5.59
C LYS A 109 16.60 14.15 5.86
N ASP A 110 16.33 13.10 6.66
CA ASP A 110 17.43 12.17 7.01
C ASP A 110 17.09 10.66 7.09
N PHE A 111 15.81 10.26 6.98
CA PHE A 111 15.43 8.85 7.06
C PHE A 111 14.26 8.54 6.14
N GLN A 112 14.47 8.22 4.87
CA GLN A 112 13.33 7.92 3.99
C GLN A 112 12.85 6.50 4.21
N LEU A 113 11.56 6.35 4.57
CA LEU A 113 10.87 5.08 4.37
C LEU A 113 10.57 4.93 2.88
N VAL A 114 10.89 3.77 2.33
CA VAL A 114 10.78 3.46 0.90
C VAL A 114 10.01 2.17 0.71
N ASN A 115 9.15 2.15 -0.31
CA ASN A 115 8.62 0.93 -0.87
C ASN A 115 9.57 0.45 -1.96
N VAL A 116 10.01 -0.80 -1.85
CA VAL A 116 10.99 -1.40 -2.76
C VAL A 116 10.34 -2.59 -3.47
N LEU A 117 10.36 -2.59 -4.79
CA LEU A 117 9.78 -3.60 -5.67
C LEU A 117 10.88 -4.45 -6.30
N SER A 118 10.70 -5.76 -6.32
CA SER A 118 11.55 -6.68 -7.07
C SER A 118 11.44 -6.43 -8.57
N LYS A 119 12.59 -6.33 -9.25
CA LYS A 119 12.66 -6.10 -10.70
C LYS A 119 12.10 -7.30 -11.48
N SER A 120 12.30 -8.52 -10.98
CA SER A 120 11.77 -9.72 -11.65
C SER A 120 10.25 -9.75 -11.61
N TYR A 121 9.64 -9.25 -10.53
CA TYR A 121 8.21 -9.11 -10.40
C TYR A 121 7.67 -7.97 -11.27
N SER A 122 8.32 -6.79 -11.27
CA SER A 122 7.85 -5.64 -12.04
C SER A 122 7.79 -5.92 -13.56
N LEU A 123 8.76 -6.69 -14.08
CA LEU A 123 8.77 -7.12 -15.48
C LEU A 123 7.61 -8.06 -15.83
N LYS A 124 7.15 -8.88 -14.88
CA LYS A 124 6.03 -9.81 -15.07
C LYS A 124 4.68 -9.13 -14.87
N ASN A 125 4.62 -8.09 -14.04
CA ASN A 125 3.40 -7.43 -13.63
C ASN A 125 3.50 -5.90 -13.83
N PRO A 126 3.61 -5.40 -15.08
CA PRO A 126 3.83 -3.98 -15.34
C PRO A 126 2.69 -3.08 -14.82
N LYS A 127 1.46 -3.60 -14.72
CA LYS A 127 0.32 -2.89 -14.14
C LYS A 127 0.33 -2.81 -12.62
N ALA A 128 1.16 -3.61 -11.93
CA ALA A 128 1.18 -3.64 -10.47
C ALA A 128 1.72 -2.34 -9.88
N LEU A 129 2.67 -1.69 -10.56
CA LEU A 129 3.31 -0.47 -10.05
C LEU A 129 2.31 0.66 -9.80
N GLU A 130 1.47 0.96 -10.79
CA GLU A 130 0.44 2.01 -10.68
C GLU A 130 -0.55 1.69 -9.56
N LYS A 131 -1.02 0.43 -9.51
CA LYS A 131 -1.97 -0.06 -8.50
C LYS A 131 -1.37 -0.03 -7.08
N LEU A 132 -0.08 -0.33 -6.93
CA LEU A 132 0.62 -0.27 -5.64
C LEU A 132 0.69 1.15 -5.09
N ASN A 133 1.01 2.13 -5.92
CA ASN A 133 1.07 3.52 -5.48
C ASN A 133 -0.28 4.02 -4.99
N GLY A 134 -1.37 3.68 -5.70
CA GLY A 134 -2.72 3.94 -5.23
C GLY A 134 -3.01 3.28 -3.88
N ALA A 135 -2.69 1.99 -3.72
CA ALA A 135 -2.89 1.28 -2.46
C ALA A 135 -2.13 1.92 -1.28
N PHE A 136 -0.91 2.42 -1.50
CA PHE A 136 -0.15 3.11 -0.45
C PHE A 136 -0.76 4.48 -0.11
N VAL A 137 -1.23 5.23 -1.11
CA VAL A 137 -1.94 6.50 -0.89
C VAL A 137 -3.19 6.26 -0.05
N ASP A 138 -4.00 5.26 -0.40
CA ASP A 138 -5.22 4.90 0.32
C ASP A 138 -4.92 4.37 1.73
N ALA A 139 -3.82 3.63 1.92
CA ALA A 139 -3.39 3.21 3.25
C ALA A 139 -3.02 4.42 4.13
N PHE A 140 -2.33 5.42 3.59
CA PHE A 140 -2.09 6.68 4.32
C PHE A 140 -3.38 7.43 4.59
N TYR A 141 -4.31 7.45 3.64
CA TYR A 141 -5.61 8.09 3.81
C TYR A 141 -6.44 7.40 4.91
N TYR A 142 -6.37 6.08 4.99
CA TYR A 142 -6.96 5.33 6.10
C TYR A 142 -6.29 5.72 7.42
N LEU A 143 -4.95 5.73 7.47
CA LEU A 143 -4.19 6.08 8.67
C LEU A 143 -4.64 7.44 9.25
N ILE A 144 -4.77 8.47 8.42
CA ILE A 144 -5.14 9.81 8.90
C ILE A 144 -6.56 9.89 9.46
N ASN A 145 -7.48 9.06 8.97
CA ASN A 145 -8.87 9.02 9.43
C ASN A 145 -9.10 8.03 10.59
N HIS A 146 -8.17 7.08 10.78
CA HIS A 146 -8.30 5.98 11.75
C HIS A 146 -7.11 5.90 12.72
N LYS A 147 -6.47 7.04 13.03
CA LYS A 147 -5.25 7.09 13.86
C LYS A 147 -5.34 6.32 15.16
N ALA A 148 -6.41 6.50 15.93
CA ALA A 148 -6.55 5.85 17.23
C ALA A 148 -6.54 4.32 17.11
N GLU A 149 -7.25 3.78 16.12
CA GLU A 149 -7.33 2.35 15.83
C GLU A 149 -5.97 1.81 15.37
N VAL A 150 -5.35 2.46 14.38
CA VAL A 150 -4.08 2.00 13.81
C VAL A 150 -2.93 2.14 14.82
N ASN A 151 -2.91 3.20 15.62
CA ASN A 151 -1.97 3.37 16.72
C ASN A 151 -2.13 2.28 17.77
N LYS A 152 -3.37 1.84 18.04
CA LYS A 152 -3.62 0.71 18.93
C LYS A 152 -3.08 -0.59 18.34
N TRP A 153 -3.33 -0.88 17.07
CA TRP A 153 -2.81 -2.09 16.41
C TRP A 153 -1.28 -2.18 16.53
N TYR A 154 -0.58 -1.09 16.21
CA TYR A 154 0.87 -1.07 16.33
C TYR A 154 1.33 -1.10 17.80
N GLY A 155 0.66 -0.37 18.69
CA GLY A 155 0.98 -0.36 20.12
C GLY A 155 0.88 -1.74 20.78
N ASP A 156 -0.11 -2.56 20.40
CA ASP A 156 -0.29 -3.92 20.90
C ASP A 156 0.90 -4.83 20.51
N ILE A 157 1.48 -4.63 19.32
CA ILE A 157 2.66 -5.36 18.82
C ILE A 157 3.94 -4.84 19.46
N ALA A 158 4.14 -3.52 19.43
CA ALA A 158 5.34 -2.85 19.94
C ALA A 158 5.39 -2.77 21.48
N LYS A 159 4.33 -3.18 22.18
CA LYS A 159 4.16 -3.04 23.64
C LYS A 159 4.31 -1.59 24.10
N MET A 160 3.69 -0.68 23.33
CA MET A 160 3.68 0.77 23.56
C MET A 160 2.25 1.29 23.69
N SER A 161 2.08 2.41 24.40
CA SER A 161 0.77 3.07 24.46
C SER A 161 0.41 3.69 23.10
N PRO A 162 -0.88 3.73 22.72
CA PRO A 162 -1.31 4.42 21.49
C PRO A 162 -0.89 5.89 21.44
N GLN A 163 -0.75 6.55 22.61
CA GLN A 163 -0.30 7.94 22.72
C GLN A 163 1.19 8.08 22.37
N ALA A 164 2.04 7.15 22.79
CA ALA A 164 3.46 7.16 22.43
C ALA A 164 3.63 6.92 20.92
N VAL A 165 2.84 6.02 20.36
CA VAL A 165 2.79 5.79 18.90
C VAL A 165 2.35 7.05 18.16
N ASP A 166 1.26 7.70 18.58
CA ASP A 166 0.78 8.95 17.98
C ASP A 166 1.86 10.04 17.96
N ALA A 167 2.55 10.23 19.09
CA ALA A 167 3.62 11.21 19.22
C ALA A 167 4.79 10.93 18.25
N ALA A 168 5.19 9.66 18.10
CA ALA A 168 6.24 9.27 17.17
C ALA A 168 5.80 9.41 15.70
N SER A 169 4.59 8.98 15.36
CA SER A 169 4.09 9.01 13.98
C SER A 169 3.90 10.44 13.45
N LYS A 170 3.66 11.43 14.32
CA LYS A 170 3.61 12.87 13.95
C LYS A 170 4.89 13.42 13.33
N LEU A 171 6.03 12.75 13.49
CA LEU A 171 7.28 13.10 12.81
C LEU A 171 7.20 12.90 11.29
N ASN A 172 6.26 12.08 10.82
CA ASN A 172 6.00 11.89 9.41
C ASN A 172 5.02 12.94 8.89
N LYS A 173 5.37 13.58 7.77
CA LYS A 173 4.58 14.69 7.21
C LYS A 173 3.18 14.24 6.78
N ASN A 174 3.07 13.02 6.24
CA ASN A 174 1.80 12.48 5.78
C ASN A 174 0.87 12.13 6.95
N TYR A 175 1.39 11.91 8.16
CA TYR A 175 0.56 11.63 9.33
C TYR A 175 -0.36 12.80 9.72
N ASN A 176 0.04 14.03 9.40
CA ASN A 176 -0.74 15.23 9.68
C ASN A 176 -1.53 15.74 8.47
N ALA A 177 -1.56 14.99 7.37
CA ALA A 177 -2.40 15.29 6.22
C ALA A 177 -3.88 15.35 6.63
N LYS A 178 -4.64 16.26 6.00
CA LYS A 178 -6.09 16.44 6.28
C LYS A 178 -6.97 15.91 5.16
N LYS A 179 -6.42 15.81 3.96
CA LYS A 179 -7.11 15.31 2.76
C LYS A 179 -6.13 14.52 1.89
N LEU A 180 -6.69 13.72 0.99
CA LEU A 180 -5.93 12.87 0.07
C LEU A 180 -4.83 13.63 -0.68
N SER A 181 -5.13 14.84 -1.16
CA SER A 181 -4.17 15.68 -1.90
C SER A 181 -2.98 16.17 -1.08
N ASP A 182 -3.03 16.07 0.25
CA ASP A 182 -1.92 16.47 1.13
C ASP A 182 -0.92 15.32 1.36
N ILE A 183 -1.29 14.10 0.99
CA ILE A 183 -0.43 12.92 1.12
C ILE A 183 0.62 12.96 0.03
N ASN A 184 1.88 13.05 0.42
CA ASN A 184 3.02 13.10 -0.47
C ASN A 184 3.73 11.74 -0.50
N ILE A 185 3.38 10.94 -1.52
CA ILE A 185 4.08 9.70 -1.85
C ILE A 185 4.76 9.95 -3.20
N LYS A 186 6.08 10.14 -3.18
CA LYS A 186 6.84 10.42 -4.40
C LYS A 186 7.27 9.12 -5.05
N VAL A 187 6.95 8.97 -6.33
CA VAL A 187 7.59 7.99 -7.20
C VAL A 187 8.92 8.61 -7.67
N PRO A 188 10.07 7.97 -7.43
CA PRO A 188 11.36 8.48 -7.88
C PRO A 188 11.52 8.49 -9.41
#